data_AF-A0AB37JHQ4-F1
#
_entry.id   AF-A0AB37JHQ4-F1
#
_cell.length_a   1.000
_cell.length_b   1.000
_cell.length_c   1.000
_cell.angle_alpha   90.00
_cell.angle_beta   90.00
_cell.angle_gamma   90.00
#
_symmetry.space_group_name_H-M   'P 1'
#
loop_
_entity.id
_entity.type
_entity.pdbx_description
1 polymer ?
#
loop_
_entity_poly.entity_id
_entity_poly.type
_entity_poly.pdbx_seq_one_letter_code
_entity_poly.pdbx_strand_id
1 'polypeptide(L)'
;MNKDEFNHHINDIPIPEDRLIQREKTAMLQAKKNQYRRKKTIKYSSLVACGICVSLLGFGFISPTMAKTLSSVPVLGPIYAQFNDIASDKIEKDELATSIERQDNHSGLTMNVKEAVYDGGRLVIAVEYKGENTISNSNEDKAGLSYVTINGKEVRSAIGSTSQKSKGRNTIIEQHEFTLANYGEFGDKIDVSVHGEDLFGKTGTWNVAFPLTKVEDEIRKFTPNIKTLTKDNLYALTVDQVTFSSLSTRIDLTFDYPKEMEANDRWPALDYTVTDDKGKIYEGVSLQVGSTGLYGHHIVLALPPMDNPPKSLTIEPTYLSGQNDTLKNGGAEDLKTTVLLQ
;
A
#
# COMPACT_ATOMS: atom_id res chain seq x y z
N MET A 1 -50.00 -14.60 -17.12
CA MET A 1 -49.63 -13.25 -16.66
C MET A 1 -49.28 -12.44 -17.89
N ASN A 2 -50.05 -11.39 -18.17
CA ASN A 2 -50.01 -10.66 -19.44
C ASN A 2 -48.94 -9.55 -19.39
N LYS A 3 -48.29 -9.27 -20.53
CA LYS A 3 -47.13 -8.35 -20.62
C LYS A 3 -47.47 -6.90 -20.24
N ASP A 4 -48.75 -6.55 -20.32
CA ASP A 4 -49.27 -5.21 -20.01
C ASP A 4 -49.44 -4.97 -18.50
N GLU A 5 -49.54 -6.03 -17.69
CA GLU A 5 -49.61 -5.93 -16.22
C GLU A 5 -48.23 -5.62 -15.60
N PHE A 6 -47.13 -6.02 -16.27
CA PHE A 6 -45.77 -5.81 -15.76
C PHE A 6 -45.28 -4.37 -15.95
N ASN A 7 -45.74 -3.68 -17.00
CA ASN A 7 -45.31 -2.31 -17.30
C ASN A 7 -46.00 -1.24 -16.43
N HIS A 8 -47.09 -1.57 -15.75
CA HIS A 8 -47.80 -0.61 -14.89
C HIS A 8 -47.16 -0.47 -13.49
N HIS A 9 -46.33 -1.43 -13.07
CA HIS A 9 -45.72 -1.45 -11.73
C HIS A 9 -44.31 -0.83 -11.64
N ILE A 10 -43.75 -0.33 -12.74
CA ILE A 10 -42.41 0.32 -12.75
C ILE A 10 -42.50 1.82 -12.43
N ASN A 11 -43.65 2.45 -12.66
CA ASN A 11 -43.83 3.90 -12.47
C ASN A 11 -44.27 4.31 -11.06
N ASP A 12 -44.54 3.35 -10.17
CA ASP A 12 -45.04 3.61 -8.81
C ASP A 12 -44.02 3.25 -7.71
N ILE A 13 -42.72 3.14 -8.03
CA ILE A 13 -41.70 3.05 -6.98
C ILE A 13 -41.57 4.44 -6.34
N PRO A 14 -41.99 4.65 -5.08
CA PRO A 14 -41.88 5.94 -4.44
C PRO A 14 -40.40 6.16 -4.13
N ILE A 15 -39.72 6.90 -5.00
CA ILE A 15 -38.37 7.39 -4.75
C ILE A 15 -38.51 8.48 -3.69
N PRO A 16 -37.90 8.34 -2.49
CA PRO A 16 -37.94 9.38 -1.50
C PRO A 16 -36.96 10.49 -1.92
N GLU A 17 -37.37 11.30 -2.89
CA GLU A 17 -36.60 12.43 -3.44
C GLU A 17 -36.12 13.34 -2.32
N ASP A 18 -36.93 13.56 -1.29
CA ASP A 18 -36.56 14.33 -0.11
C ASP A 18 -35.33 13.74 0.62
N ARG A 19 -35.20 12.40 0.68
CA ARG A 19 -34.04 11.74 1.31
C ARG A 19 -32.81 11.78 0.42
N LEU A 20 -32.97 11.70 -0.89
CA LEU A 20 -31.88 11.87 -1.86
C LEU A 20 -31.37 13.30 -1.85
N ILE A 21 -32.25 14.29 -1.88
CA ILE A 21 -31.92 15.72 -1.80
C ILE A 21 -31.32 16.06 -0.43
N GLN A 22 -31.80 15.45 0.67
CA GLN A 22 -31.19 15.61 2.00
C GLN A 22 -29.79 14.98 2.06
N ARG A 23 -29.58 13.81 1.45
CA ARG A 23 -28.26 13.15 1.42
C ARG A 23 -27.28 13.86 0.49
N GLU A 24 -27.73 14.33 -0.67
CA GLU A 24 -26.94 15.21 -1.54
C GLU A 24 -26.64 16.52 -0.84
N LYS A 25 -27.61 17.18 -0.19
CA LYS A 25 -27.34 18.39 0.60
C LYS A 25 -26.41 18.09 1.77
N THR A 26 -26.54 16.97 2.47
CA THR A 26 -25.67 16.65 3.61
C THR A 26 -24.26 16.26 3.18
N ALA A 27 -24.12 15.48 2.10
CA ALA A 27 -22.84 15.15 1.48
C ALA A 27 -22.20 16.38 0.82
N MET A 28 -22.97 17.25 0.16
CA MET A 28 -22.50 18.54 -0.36
C MET A 28 -22.21 19.54 0.76
N LEU A 29 -22.87 19.48 1.92
CA LEU A 29 -22.59 20.32 3.08
C LEU A 29 -21.38 19.79 3.86
N GLN A 30 -21.15 18.48 3.95
CA GLN A 30 -19.92 17.87 4.48
C GLN A 30 -18.73 18.12 3.54
N ALA A 31 -18.93 17.94 2.23
CA ALA A 31 -17.96 18.29 1.21
C ALA A 31 -17.71 19.80 1.17
N LYS A 32 -18.73 20.67 1.26
CA LYS A 32 -18.53 22.13 1.39
C LYS A 32 -17.92 22.49 2.73
N LYS A 33 -18.22 21.86 3.86
CA LYS A 33 -17.62 22.19 5.17
C LYS A 33 -16.13 21.83 5.18
N ASN A 34 -15.76 20.71 4.56
CA ASN A 34 -14.37 20.31 4.35
C ASN A 34 -13.68 21.14 3.26
N GLN A 35 -14.38 21.49 2.19
CA GLN A 35 -13.86 22.31 1.09
C GLN A 35 -13.85 23.82 1.43
N TYR A 36 -14.66 24.32 2.36
CA TYR A 36 -14.67 25.74 2.81
C TYR A 36 -13.63 25.97 3.91
N ARG A 37 -13.32 24.94 4.72
CA ARG A 37 -12.10 24.89 5.54
C ARG A 37 -10.84 24.86 4.65
N ARG A 38 -10.84 24.06 3.57
CA ARG A 38 -9.75 24.08 2.55
C ARG A 38 -9.72 25.36 1.71
N LYS A 39 -10.87 25.98 1.37
CA LYS A 39 -10.93 27.19 0.51
C LYS A 39 -10.66 28.50 1.25
N LYS A 40 -10.67 28.55 2.58
CA LYS A 40 -10.15 29.72 3.33
C LYS A 40 -8.62 29.70 3.44
N THR A 41 -7.97 28.54 3.35
CA THR A 41 -6.49 28.41 3.28
C THR A 41 -5.95 28.42 1.85
N ILE A 42 -6.73 28.01 0.84
CA ILE A 42 -6.30 27.97 -0.57
C ILE A 42 -6.36 29.34 -1.28
N LYS A 43 -6.93 30.39 -0.68
CA LYS A 43 -6.90 31.75 -1.28
C LYS A 43 -5.52 32.45 -1.23
N TYR A 44 -4.51 31.82 -0.64
CA TYR A 44 -3.12 32.30 -0.69
C TYR A 44 -2.15 31.35 -1.41
N SER A 45 -2.63 30.23 -1.98
CA SER A 45 -1.77 29.21 -2.60
C SER A 45 -1.65 29.32 -4.13
N SER A 46 -2.55 30.05 -4.80
CA SER A 46 -2.58 30.14 -6.27
C SER A 46 -1.65 31.19 -6.89
N LEU A 47 -0.69 31.74 -6.13
CA LEU A 47 0.32 32.68 -6.66
C LEU A 47 1.74 32.11 -6.71
N VAL A 48 1.96 30.85 -6.32
CA VAL A 48 3.29 30.20 -6.40
C VAL A 48 3.35 29.09 -7.47
N ALA A 49 2.23 28.79 -8.15
CA ALA A 49 2.14 27.71 -9.12
C ALA A 49 2.73 27.99 -10.52
N CYS A 50 3.32 29.18 -10.76
CA CYS A 50 4.03 29.49 -12.01
C CYS A 50 5.55 29.66 -11.83
N GLY A 51 6.12 29.34 -10.66
CA GLY A 51 7.55 29.51 -10.37
C GLY A 51 8.40 28.23 -10.29
N ILE A 52 7.82 27.04 -10.47
CA ILE A 52 8.50 25.76 -10.16
C ILE A 52 8.95 24.99 -11.42
N CYS A 53 8.54 25.41 -12.62
CA CYS A 53 8.96 24.74 -13.86
C CYS A 53 10.35 25.13 -14.39
N VAL A 54 11.16 25.90 -13.64
CA VAL A 54 12.51 26.31 -14.06
C VAL A 54 13.62 25.94 -13.05
N SER A 55 13.31 25.40 -11.86
CA SER A 55 14.35 24.98 -10.89
C SER A 55 14.87 23.55 -11.07
N LEU A 56 14.36 22.77 -12.03
CA LEU A 56 14.84 21.42 -12.34
C LEU A 56 16.23 21.36 -13.01
N LEU A 57 16.93 22.48 -13.15
CA LEU A 57 18.33 22.54 -13.62
C LEU A 57 19.32 22.95 -12.52
N GLY A 58 18.94 22.83 -11.25
CA GLY A 58 19.81 23.22 -10.13
C GLY A 58 19.67 22.32 -8.91
N PHE A 59 19.94 21.02 -9.01
CA PHE A 59 20.00 20.14 -7.85
C PHE A 59 21.38 19.49 -7.71
N GLY A 60 22.21 20.18 -6.92
CA GLY A 60 23.06 19.56 -5.91
C GLY A 60 24.39 18.97 -6.35
N PHE A 61 25.37 19.83 -6.65
CA PHE A 61 26.76 19.50 -6.35
C PHE A 61 26.85 19.15 -4.86
N ILE A 62 27.40 17.97 -4.55
CA ILE A 62 27.78 17.57 -3.20
C ILE A 62 28.73 18.67 -2.70
N SER A 63 28.36 19.44 -1.68
CA SER A 63 29.32 20.39 -1.12
C SER A 63 30.50 19.58 -0.54
N PRO A 64 31.77 20.03 -0.70
CA PRO A 64 32.92 19.35 -0.10
C PRO A 64 32.78 19.16 1.43
N THR A 65 31.99 20.02 2.08
CA THR A 65 31.62 19.91 3.49
C THR A 65 30.72 18.71 3.77
N MET A 66 29.78 18.38 2.88
CA MET A 66 28.95 17.16 2.95
C MET A 66 29.80 15.89 2.74
N ALA A 67 30.73 15.90 1.79
CA ALA A 67 31.63 14.76 1.55
C ALA A 67 32.49 14.41 2.79
N LYS A 68 32.86 15.41 3.60
CA LYS A 68 33.65 15.22 4.82
C LYS A 68 32.84 14.71 6.02
N THR A 69 31.50 14.84 5.99
CA THR A 69 30.60 14.24 6.98
C THR A 69 30.11 12.84 6.59
N LEU A 70 30.14 12.49 5.29
CA LEU A 70 29.80 11.15 4.79
C LEU A 70 30.81 10.07 5.20
N SER A 71 32.08 10.40 5.42
CA SER A 71 33.14 9.43 5.75
C SER A 71 33.03 8.82 7.16
N SER A 72 32.00 9.18 7.93
CA SER A 72 31.81 8.75 9.32
C SER A 72 30.44 8.16 9.61
N VAL A 73 29.67 7.75 8.58
CA VAL A 73 28.43 7.00 8.80
C VAL A 73 28.81 5.58 9.22
N PRO A 74 28.52 5.16 10.47
CA PRO A 74 28.57 3.74 10.79
C PRO A 74 27.54 3.08 9.89
N VAL A 75 27.93 2.01 9.19
CA VAL A 75 26.99 1.06 8.58
C VAL A 75 25.94 0.79 9.65
N LEU A 76 24.73 1.29 9.46
CA LEU A 76 23.65 0.97 10.36
C LEU A 76 23.53 -0.55 10.27
N GLY A 77 23.62 -1.23 11.42
CA GLY A 77 23.25 -2.64 11.47
C GLY A 77 21.85 -2.86 10.88
N PRO A 78 21.45 -4.11 10.67
CA PRO A 78 20.35 -4.47 9.77
C PRO A 78 19.09 -3.64 10.05
N ILE A 79 18.81 -2.65 9.20
CA ILE A 79 17.78 -1.64 9.44
C ILE A 79 16.38 -2.24 9.23
N TYR A 80 16.25 -3.16 8.27
CA TYR A 80 15.00 -3.84 7.96
C TYR A 80 14.68 -4.93 8.99
N ALA A 81 15.69 -5.56 9.58
CA ALA A 81 15.49 -6.52 10.69
C ALA A 81 14.88 -5.88 11.94
N GLN A 82 14.87 -4.54 12.02
CA GLN A 82 14.16 -3.83 13.08
C GLN A 82 12.65 -3.78 12.82
N PHE A 83 12.16 -4.13 11.64
CA PHE A 83 10.74 -4.12 11.28
C PHE A 83 10.25 -5.53 10.96
N ASN A 84 8.94 -5.74 11.08
CA ASN A 84 8.31 -7.05 10.85
C ASN A 84 7.75 -7.14 9.42
N ASP A 85 8.51 -6.69 8.41
CA ASP A 85 8.08 -6.86 7.02
C ASP A 85 8.35 -8.30 6.56
N ILE A 86 7.50 -8.79 5.66
CA ILE A 86 7.60 -10.14 5.10
C ILE A 86 8.90 -10.38 4.31
N ALA A 87 9.57 -9.30 3.87
CA ALA A 87 10.83 -9.37 3.12
C ALA A 87 12.07 -9.03 3.97
N SER A 88 11.91 -8.53 5.20
CA SER A 88 13.02 -7.99 6.02
C SER A 88 14.23 -8.93 6.08
N ASP A 89 14.01 -10.20 6.42
CA ASP A 89 15.09 -11.19 6.55
C ASP A 89 15.86 -11.39 5.23
N LYS A 90 15.15 -11.41 4.10
CA LYS A 90 15.76 -11.63 2.79
C LYS A 90 16.49 -10.38 2.29
N ILE A 91 15.94 -9.18 2.51
CA ILE A 91 16.59 -7.92 2.16
C ILE A 91 17.97 -7.84 2.80
N GLU A 92 18.06 -8.18 4.09
CA GLU A 92 19.32 -8.15 4.85
C GLU A 92 20.26 -9.26 4.45
N LYS A 93 19.78 -10.51 4.40
CA LYS A 93 20.63 -11.68 4.14
C LYS A 93 21.26 -11.64 2.75
N ASP A 94 20.50 -11.21 1.75
CA ASP A 94 20.91 -11.23 0.35
C ASP A 94 21.38 -9.84 -0.13
N GLU A 95 21.49 -8.86 0.78
CA GLU A 95 21.97 -7.50 0.51
C GLU A 95 21.21 -6.82 -0.65
N LEU A 96 19.89 -6.98 -0.69
CA LEU A 96 19.06 -6.54 -1.83
C LEU A 96 18.87 -5.01 -1.88
N ALA A 97 19.04 -4.32 -0.75
CA ALA A 97 18.79 -2.90 -0.66
C ALA A 97 19.92 -2.07 -1.28
N THR A 98 19.52 -1.03 -2.01
CA THR A 98 20.47 -0.03 -2.51
C THR A 98 20.69 1.04 -1.46
N SER A 99 21.96 1.29 -1.12
CA SER A 99 22.34 2.43 -0.30
C SER A 99 22.05 3.75 -1.02
N ILE A 100 21.22 4.59 -0.42
CA ILE A 100 20.79 5.89 -0.98
C ILE A 100 21.59 7.02 -0.34
N GLU A 101 21.64 7.07 0.99
CA GLU A 101 22.38 8.06 1.79
C GLU A 101 22.16 9.52 1.33
N ARG A 102 20.92 9.85 0.99
CA ARG A 102 20.51 11.22 0.60
C ARG A 102 19.64 11.83 1.67
N GLN A 103 19.87 13.11 1.92
CA GLN A 103 19.19 13.81 3.00
C GLN A 103 18.74 15.21 2.63
N ASP A 104 17.72 15.66 3.35
CA ASP A 104 17.29 17.04 3.42
C ASP A 104 17.29 17.49 4.89
N ASN A 105 17.66 18.74 5.15
CA ASN A 105 17.75 19.27 6.52
C ASN A 105 17.08 20.64 6.59
N HIS A 106 16.09 20.72 7.46
CA HIS A 106 15.32 21.93 7.68
C HIS A 106 14.86 21.99 9.15
N SER A 107 14.71 23.20 9.71
CA SER A 107 14.16 23.42 11.06
C SER A 107 14.79 22.57 12.19
N GLY A 108 16.08 22.25 12.07
CA GLY A 108 16.81 21.42 13.05
C GLY A 108 16.39 19.94 13.05
N LEU A 109 15.83 19.46 11.94
CA LEU A 109 15.51 18.06 11.66
C LEU A 109 16.12 17.67 10.32
N THR A 110 16.92 16.61 10.33
CA THR A 110 17.44 15.96 9.12
C THR A 110 16.57 14.76 8.79
N MET A 111 16.04 14.72 7.56
CA MET A 111 15.42 13.54 6.94
C MET A 111 16.46 12.89 6.03
N ASN A 112 16.90 11.67 6.37
CA ASN A 112 17.92 10.93 5.63
C ASN A 112 17.33 9.61 5.11
N VAL A 113 17.16 9.49 3.79
CA VAL A 113 16.82 8.22 3.15
C VAL A 113 18.07 7.37 3.10
N LYS A 114 18.09 6.31 3.89
CA LYS A 114 19.24 5.45 4.10
C LYS A 114 19.35 4.43 2.96
N GLU A 115 18.29 3.64 2.81
CA GLU A 115 18.26 2.48 1.92
C GLU A 115 16.88 2.33 1.31
N ALA A 116 16.85 1.77 0.10
CA ALA A 116 15.61 1.43 -0.58
C ALA A 116 15.78 0.18 -1.44
N VAL A 117 14.71 -0.59 -1.60
CA VAL A 117 14.69 -1.80 -2.43
C VAL A 117 13.38 -1.88 -3.21
N TYR A 118 13.47 -2.31 -4.47
CA TYR A 118 12.35 -2.41 -5.39
C TYR A 118 12.51 -3.65 -6.28
N ASP A 119 11.46 -4.47 -6.44
CA ASP A 119 11.51 -5.69 -7.26
C ASP A 119 10.46 -5.73 -8.38
N GLY A 120 9.85 -4.59 -8.71
CA GLY A 120 8.76 -4.53 -9.68
C GLY A 120 7.37 -4.62 -9.04
N GLY A 121 7.23 -5.40 -7.96
CA GLY A 121 5.96 -5.61 -7.26
C GLY A 121 5.88 -4.91 -5.91
N ARG A 122 7.01 -4.75 -5.23
CA ARG A 122 7.12 -4.11 -3.92
C ARG A 122 8.21 -3.06 -3.89
N LEU A 123 7.98 -2.03 -3.08
CA LEU A 123 8.94 -0.96 -2.75
C LEU A 123 9.03 -0.86 -1.22
N VAL A 124 10.24 -0.95 -0.68
CA VAL A 124 10.51 -0.75 0.75
C VAL A 124 11.60 0.31 0.91
N ILE A 125 11.38 1.30 1.78
CA ILE A 125 12.29 2.44 1.99
C ILE A 125 12.51 2.63 3.47
N ALA A 126 13.77 2.74 3.88
CA ALA A 126 14.17 3.06 5.25
C ALA A 126 14.67 4.50 5.36
N VAL A 127 14.07 5.27 6.27
CA VAL A 127 14.33 6.69 6.47
C VAL A 127 14.74 6.92 7.93
N GLU A 128 15.86 7.60 8.14
CA GLU A 128 16.28 8.08 9.45
C GLU A 128 15.94 9.57 9.58
N TYR A 129 15.19 9.89 10.63
CA TYR A 129 14.95 11.25 11.06
C TYR A 129 15.80 11.56 12.29
N LYS A 130 16.62 12.60 12.20
CA LYS A 130 17.52 13.02 13.29
C LYS A 130 17.28 14.48 13.66
N GLY A 131 16.81 14.70 14.88
CA GLY A 131 16.63 16.03 15.46
C GLY A 131 17.90 16.53 16.14
N GLU A 132 18.15 17.84 16.03
CA GLU A 132 19.12 18.54 16.89
C GLU A 132 18.71 18.51 18.37
N ASN A 133 17.40 18.47 18.61
CA ASN A 133 16.77 18.34 19.92
C ASN A 133 15.90 17.08 19.96
N THR A 134 15.32 16.78 21.13
CA THR A 134 14.34 15.70 21.27
C THR A 134 13.23 15.83 20.24
N ILE A 135 12.93 14.73 19.55
CA ILE A 135 11.81 14.59 18.62
C ILE A 135 10.91 13.45 19.09
N SER A 136 9.63 13.49 18.75
CA SER A 136 8.68 12.45 19.16
C SER A 136 7.62 12.22 18.10
N ASN A 137 7.30 10.96 17.89
CA ASN A 137 6.16 10.46 17.12
C ASN A 137 4.99 9.98 17.99
N SER A 138 5.08 10.13 19.32
CA SER A 138 4.05 9.62 20.25
C SER A 138 2.80 10.51 20.35
N ASN A 139 2.83 11.69 19.75
CA ASN A 139 1.69 12.60 19.69
C ASN A 139 1.24 12.68 18.23
N GLU A 140 0.04 12.20 17.91
CA GLU A 140 -0.50 12.19 16.54
C GLU A 140 -0.47 13.60 15.91
N ASP A 141 -0.85 14.63 16.68
CA ASP A 141 -0.82 16.03 16.24
C ASP A 141 0.57 16.56 15.88
N LYS A 142 1.64 15.85 16.28
CA LYS A 142 3.03 16.23 16.03
C LYS A 142 3.75 15.28 15.10
N ALA A 143 3.16 14.16 14.70
CA ALA A 143 3.84 13.20 13.82
C ALA A 143 4.18 13.84 12.45
N GLY A 144 3.26 14.66 11.94
CA GLY A 144 3.33 15.24 10.60
C GLY A 144 2.86 14.25 9.53
N LEU A 145 3.15 14.56 8.27
CA LEU A 145 2.82 13.73 7.12
C LEU A 145 4.10 13.33 6.38
N SER A 146 4.33 12.03 6.27
CA SER A 146 5.38 11.45 5.42
C SER A 146 4.72 10.61 4.33
N TYR A 147 5.14 10.81 3.07
CA TYR A 147 4.59 10.07 1.94
C TYR A 147 5.60 9.91 0.80
N VAL A 148 5.33 8.94 -0.06
CA VAL A 148 6.23 8.54 -1.14
C VAL A 148 5.55 8.74 -2.50
N THR A 149 6.34 9.16 -3.49
CA THR A 149 5.92 9.19 -4.89
C THR A 149 6.88 8.42 -5.77
N ILE A 150 6.36 7.76 -6.81
CA ILE A 150 7.14 7.10 -7.87
C ILE A 150 6.88 7.84 -9.18
N ASN A 151 7.94 8.26 -9.88
CA ASN A 151 7.87 9.02 -11.13
C ASN A 151 6.96 10.26 -11.01
N GLY A 152 7.02 10.94 -9.85
CA GLY A 152 6.21 12.12 -9.54
C GLY A 152 4.72 11.86 -9.27
N LYS A 153 4.28 10.60 -9.15
CA LYS A 153 2.89 10.22 -8.87
C LYS A 153 2.77 9.56 -7.50
N GLU A 154 1.63 9.73 -6.84
CA GLU A 154 1.31 9.01 -5.60
C GLU A 154 1.36 7.49 -5.83
N VAL A 155 1.86 6.77 -4.84
CA VAL A 155 1.96 5.31 -4.91
C VAL A 155 0.56 4.70 -4.78
N ARG A 156 0.09 4.07 -5.86
CA ARG A 156 -1.10 3.24 -5.83
C ARG A 156 -0.72 1.82 -5.37
N SER A 157 -0.93 1.53 -4.09
CA SER A 157 -0.65 0.22 -3.50
C SER A 157 -1.91 -0.62 -3.34
N ALA A 158 -1.74 -1.94 -3.41
CA ALA A 158 -2.73 -2.90 -2.92
C ALA A 158 -2.65 -3.04 -1.38
N ILE A 159 -1.41 -2.99 -0.87
CA ILE A 159 -1.07 -3.08 0.54
C ILE A 159 -0.03 -2.00 0.80
N GLY A 160 -0.24 -1.16 1.82
CA GLY A 160 0.71 -0.12 2.21
C GLY A 160 0.78 0.02 3.72
N SER A 161 1.99 0.16 4.25
CA SER A 161 2.26 0.43 5.66
C SER A 161 3.38 1.45 5.80
N THR A 162 3.27 2.26 6.85
CA THR A 162 4.37 3.09 7.34
C THR A 162 4.55 2.77 8.81
N SER A 163 5.73 2.28 9.17
CA SER A 163 6.07 1.88 10.53
C SER A 163 7.19 2.76 11.07
N GLN A 164 7.14 3.14 12.34
CA GLN A 164 8.17 3.98 12.95
C GLN A 164 8.70 3.37 14.24
N LYS A 165 10.01 3.51 14.49
CA LYS A 165 10.68 3.13 15.73
C LYS A 165 11.59 4.25 16.23
N SER A 166 11.41 4.65 17.47
CA SER A 166 12.26 5.65 18.12
C SER A 166 13.55 5.02 18.64
N LYS A 167 14.68 5.64 18.32
CA LYS A 167 16.01 5.25 18.79
C LYS A 167 16.57 6.37 19.67
N GLY A 168 16.46 6.20 20.99
CA GLY A 168 16.81 7.26 21.93
C GLY A 168 15.80 8.42 21.89
N ARG A 169 16.26 9.64 22.15
CA ARG A 169 15.38 10.82 22.30
C ARG A 169 15.25 11.68 21.04
N ASN A 170 16.19 11.55 20.09
CA ASN A 170 16.30 12.46 18.97
C ASN A 170 16.42 11.76 17.60
N THR A 171 16.19 10.45 17.55
CA THR A 171 16.23 9.69 16.30
C THR A 171 14.97 8.84 16.17
N ILE A 172 14.37 8.85 14.98
CA ILE A 172 13.25 8.00 14.59
C ILE A 172 13.63 7.32 13.28
N ILE A 173 13.46 6.01 13.20
CA ILE A 173 13.57 5.25 11.96
C ILE A 173 12.16 4.98 11.46
N GLU A 174 11.88 5.33 10.21
CA GLU A 174 10.63 5.07 9.52
C GLU A 174 10.88 4.09 8.38
N GLN A 175 9.98 3.13 8.21
CA GLN A 175 9.96 2.20 7.10
C GLN A 175 8.65 2.36 6.34
N HIS A 176 8.74 2.69 5.05
CA HIS A 176 7.62 2.62 4.14
C HIS A 176 7.65 1.28 3.41
N GLU A 177 6.50 0.61 3.36
CA GLU A 177 6.31 -0.69 2.70
C GLU A 177 5.13 -0.57 1.75
N PHE A 178 5.34 -0.88 0.47
CA PHE A 178 4.27 -0.90 -0.53
C PHE A 178 4.31 -2.19 -1.31
N THR A 179 3.21 -2.94 -1.30
CA THR A 179 2.88 -3.86 -2.39
C THR A 179 2.07 -3.08 -3.41
N LEU A 180 2.65 -2.87 -4.59
CA LEU A 180 2.05 -2.06 -5.64
C LEU A 180 0.76 -2.69 -6.15
N ALA A 181 -0.15 -1.86 -6.66
CA ALA A 181 -1.42 -2.36 -7.17
C ALA A 181 -1.23 -3.33 -8.35
N ASN A 182 -0.28 -3.02 -9.25
CA ASN A 182 0.07 -3.87 -10.38
C ASN A 182 1.57 -4.20 -10.37
N TYR A 183 1.90 -5.47 -10.55
CA TYR A 183 3.29 -5.89 -10.68
C TYR A 183 3.91 -5.36 -11.98
N GLY A 184 5.06 -4.70 -11.88
CA GLY A 184 5.83 -4.21 -13.03
C GLY A 184 5.30 -2.92 -13.67
N GLU A 185 4.35 -2.23 -13.04
CA GLU A 185 3.72 -1.01 -13.59
C GLU A 185 4.73 0.10 -13.94
N PHE A 186 5.82 0.21 -13.19
CA PHE A 186 6.79 1.29 -13.34
C PHE A 186 8.07 0.88 -14.10
N GLY A 187 8.18 -0.37 -14.57
CA GLY A 187 9.37 -0.89 -15.25
C GLY A 187 10.56 -1.10 -14.30
N ASP A 188 11.78 -1.13 -14.86
CA ASP A 188 12.98 -1.51 -14.09
C ASP A 188 13.74 -0.31 -13.50
N LYS A 189 13.40 0.92 -13.89
CA LYS A 189 14.03 2.15 -13.40
C LYS A 189 12.95 3.14 -13.00
N ILE A 190 13.04 3.62 -11.76
CA ILE A 190 12.06 4.52 -11.19
C ILE A 190 12.75 5.70 -10.51
N ASP A 191 12.08 6.85 -10.49
CA ASP A 191 12.46 7.99 -9.68
C ASP A 191 11.58 8.02 -8.44
N VAL A 192 12.17 7.85 -7.26
CA VAL A 192 11.46 7.84 -5.98
C VAL A 192 11.70 9.16 -5.27
N SER A 193 10.64 9.73 -4.69
CA SER A 193 10.75 10.85 -3.76
C SER A 193 10.04 10.54 -2.45
N VAL A 194 10.72 10.78 -1.34
CA VAL A 194 10.14 10.77 0.00
C VAL A 194 9.91 12.21 0.43
N HIS A 195 8.68 12.52 0.82
CA HIS A 195 8.20 13.84 1.19
C HIS A 195 7.84 13.87 2.66
N GLY A 196 8.16 14.97 3.33
CA GLY A 196 7.77 15.25 4.71
C GLY A 196 7.12 16.61 4.84
N GLU A 197 6.05 16.72 5.62
CA GLU A 197 5.39 17.98 6.00
C GLU A 197 5.16 17.98 7.51
N ASP A 198 5.59 19.07 8.16
CA ASP A 198 5.41 19.33 9.59
C ASP A 198 5.77 18.14 10.51
N LEU A 199 6.92 17.53 10.25
CA LEU A 199 7.36 16.28 10.87
C LEU A 199 7.83 16.45 12.32
N PHE A 200 7.39 15.55 13.20
CA PHE A 200 7.84 15.42 14.61
C PHE A 200 7.83 16.73 15.41
N GLY A 201 6.83 17.58 15.17
CA GLY A 201 6.66 18.89 15.80
C GLY A 201 7.57 19.98 15.25
N LYS A 202 8.18 19.77 14.08
CA LYS A 202 8.98 20.75 13.36
C LYS A 202 8.21 21.22 12.14
N THR A 203 7.93 22.51 12.07
CA THR A 203 7.28 23.09 10.89
C THR A 203 8.27 23.13 9.72
N GLY A 204 7.83 22.69 8.56
CA GLY A 204 8.65 22.67 7.36
C GLY A 204 8.23 21.61 6.34
N THR A 205 8.98 21.60 5.23
CA THR A 205 8.85 20.60 4.17
C THR A 205 10.20 19.97 3.91
N TRP A 206 10.23 18.65 3.78
CA TRP A 206 11.43 17.89 3.41
C TRP A 206 11.14 17.13 2.13
N ASN A 207 12.12 17.06 1.23
CA ASN A 207 12.00 16.23 0.03
C ASN A 207 13.35 15.62 -0.34
N VAL A 208 13.41 14.29 -0.36
CA VAL A 208 14.58 13.53 -0.81
C VAL A 208 14.18 12.71 -2.03
N ALA A 209 14.76 13.04 -3.18
CA ALA A 209 14.55 12.35 -4.44
C ALA A 209 15.80 11.56 -4.86
N PHE A 210 15.59 10.36 -5.41
CA PHE A 210 16.66 9.48 -5.87
C PHE A 210 16.17 8.53 -6.98
N PRO A 211 17.02 8.18 -7.95
CA PRO A 211 16.73 7.10 -8.87
C PRO A 211 16.92 5.76 -8.15
N LEU A 212 16.09 4.78 -8.48
CA LEU A 212 16.19 3.41 -7.97
C LEU A 212 16.04 2.44 -9.15
N THR A 213 16.93 1.45 -9.20
CA THR A 213 16.85 0.36 -10.18
C THR A 213 16.26 -0.86 -9.49
N LYS A 214 15.38 -1.55 -10.19
CA LYS A 214 14.80 -2.81 -9.75
C LYS A 214 15.90 -3.85 -9.50
N VAL A 215 15.75 -4.64 -8.45
CA VAL A 215 16.61 -5.80 -8.17
C VAL A 215 16.58 -6.75 -9.36
N GLU A 216 17.75 -7.24 -9.77
CA GLU A 216 17.85 -8.29 -10.77
C GLU A 216 17.43 -9.62 -10.16
N ASP A 217 16.31 -10.18 -10.63
CA ASP A 217 15.80 -11.44 -10.12
C ASP A 217 15.10 -12.32 -11.16
N GLU A 218 15.08 -13.61 -10.88
CA GLU A 218 14.34 -14.59 -11.67
C GLU A 218 12.86 -14.58 -11.24
N ILE A 219 12.06 -13.81 -11.96
CA ILE A 219 10.62 -13.72 -11.70
C ILE A 219 9.93 -14.93 -12.30
N ARG A 220 9.28 -15.72 -11.45
CA ARG A 220 8.46 -16.87 -11.90
C ARG A 220 6.99 -16.55 -11.74
N LYS A 221 6.25 -16.62 -12.84
CA LYS A 221 4.82 -16.33 -12.89
C LYS A 221 4.06 -17.59 -13.28
N PHE A 222 3.01 -17.89 -12.53
CA PHE A 222 2.07 -18.96 -12.80
C PHE A 222 0.68 -18.33 -12.92
N THR A 223 -0.06 -18.63 -13.98
CA THR A 223 -1.41 -18.12 -14.21
C THR A 223 -2.41 -19.27 -14.18
N PRO A 224 -2.71 -19.82 -12.99
CA PRO A 224 -3.57 -21.00 -12.87
C PRO A 224 -4.99 -20.71 -13.38
N ASN A 225 -5.50 -19.49 -13.17
CA ASN A 225 -6.86 -19.07 -13.53
C ASN A 225 -7.93 -20.08 -13.06
N ILE A 226 -7.78 -20.55 -11.82
CA ILE A 226 -8.67 -21.56 -11.22
C ILE A 226 -9.78 -20.83 -10.49
N LYS A 227 -11.02 -21.08 -10.90
CA LYS A 227 -12.24 -20.50 -10.32
C LYS A 227 -12.97 -21.53 -9.46
N THR A 228 -13.25 -21.17 -8.22
CA THR A 228 -14.00 -21.96 -7.25
C THR A 228 -15.28 -21.22 -6.87
N LEU A 229 -16.40 -21.91 -6.73
CA LEU A 229 -17.70 -21.30 -6.43
C LEU A 229 -18.25 -21.81 -5.09
N THR A 230 -19.03 -20.97 -4.42
CA THR A 230 -19.90 -21.43 -3.34
C THR A 230 -20.97 -22.39 -3.85
N LYS A 231 -21.52 -23.23 -2.97
CA LYS A 231 -22.55 -24.23 -3.34
C LYS A 231 -23.79 -23.64 -4.01
N ASP A 232 -24.14 -22.40 -3.68
CA ASP A 232 -25.26 -21.66 -4.24
C ASP A 232 -24.90 -20.87 -5.51
N ASN A 233 -23.64 -20.93 -5.95
CA ASN A 233 -23.05 -20.21 -7.08
C ASN A 233 -23.16 -18.67 -7.00
N LEU A 234 -23.42 -18.11 -5.81
CA LEU A 234 -23.51 -16.66 -5.65
C LEU A 234 -22.15 -15.98 -5.57
N TYR A 235 -21.14 -16.68 -5.08
CA TYR A 235 -19.80 -16.16 -4.89
C TYR A 235 -18.79 -17.03 -5.61
N ALA A 236 -17.74 -16.40 -6.13
CA ALA A 236 -16.63 -17.13 -6.71
C ALA A 236 -15.29 -16.48 -6.40
N LEU A 237 -14.30 -17.33 -6.10
CA LEU A 237 -12.92 -16.93 -5.92
C LEU A 237 -12.10 -17.52 -7.07
N THR A 238 -11.40 -16.66 -7.79
CA THR A 238 -10.49 -17.03 -8.86
C THR A 238 -9.06 -16.73 -8.43
N VAL A 239 -8.17 -17.70 -8.56
CA VAL A 239 -6.72 -17.46 -8.44
C VAL A 239 -6.20 -17.11 -9.82
N ASP A 240 -5.94 -15.83 -10.06
CA ASP A 240 -5.56 -15.32 -11.38
C ASP A 240 -4.09 -15.59 -11.66
N GLN A 241 -3.23 -15.22 -10.72
CA GLN A 241 -1.78 -15.31 -10.87
C GLN A 241 -1.07 -15.53 -9.53
N VAL A 242 0.01 -16.30 -9.56
CA VAL A 242 1.02 -16.38 -8.52
C VAL A 242 2.35 -15.89 -9.10
N THR A 243 2.95 -14.87 -8.47
CA THR A 243 4.24 -14.30 -8.87
C THR A 243 5.25 -14.45 -7.74
N PHE A 244 6.34 -15.15 -8.01
CA PHE A 244 7.50 -15.25 -7.12
C PHE A 244 8.53 -14.20 -7.52
N SER A 245 8.88 -13.31 -6.60
CA SER A 245 9.90 -12.27 -6.76
C SER A 245 10.75 -12.12 -5.50
N SER A 246 11.78 -11.29 -5.56
CA SER A 246 12.77 -11.14 -4.49
C SER A 246 12.21 -10.58 -3.19
N LEU A 247 11.12 -9.80 -3.22
CA LEU A 247 10.53 -9.21 -2.01
C LEU A 247 9.20 -9.84 -1.61
N SER A 248 8.62 -10.73 -2.41
CA SER A 248 7.40 -11.42 -2.03
C SER A 248 7.06 -12.62 -2.90
N THR A 249 6.19 -13.47 -2.37
CA THR A 249 5.31 -14.29 -3.18
C THR A 249 3.95 -13.60 -3.23
N ARG A 250 3.58 -13.07 -4.39
CA ARG A 250 2.31 -12.39 -4.64
C ARG A 250 1.28 -13.35 -5.21
N ILE A 251 0.05 -13.30 -4.71
CA ILE A 251 -1.10 -14.01 -5.26
C ILE A 251 -2.18 -12.97 -5.59
N ASP A 252 -2.52 -12.87 -6.87
CA ASP A 252 -3.62 -12.05 -7.38
C ASP A 252 -4.88 -12.92 -7.44
N LEU A 253 -5.94 -12.43 -6.80
CA LEU A 253 -7.23 -13.08 -6.69
C LEU A 253 -8.35 -12.18 -7.21
N THR A 254 -9.34 -12.77 -7.86
CA THR A 254 -10.61 -12.11 -8.19
C THR A 254 -11.74 -12.73 -7.38
N PHE A 255 -12.48 -11.89 -6.66
CA PHE A 255 -13.63 -12.30 -5.85
C PHE A 255 -14.93 -11.73 -6.44
N ASP A 256 -15.71 -12.60 -7.09
CA ASP A 256 -17.01 -12.27 -7.67
C ASP A 256 -18.13 -12.45 -6.62
N TYR A 257 -19.05 -11.50 -6.55
CA TYR A 257 -20.24 -11.54 -5.69
C TYR A 257 -21.43 -10.79 -6.34
N PRO A 258 -22.67 -10.95 -5.83
CA PRO A 258 -23.85 -10.31 -6.41
C PRO A 258 -23.78 -8.78 -6.38
N LYS A 259 -24.05 -8.14 -7.53
CA LYS A 259 -23.91 -6.69 -7.73
C LYS A 259 -24.75 -5.85 -6.75
N GLU A 260 -25.87 -6.38 -6.26
CA GLU A 260 -26.74 -5.71 -5.28
C GLU A 260 -26.03 -5.44 -3.94
N MET A 261 -24.94 -6.17 -3.65
CA MET A 261 -24.11 -5.96 -2.46
C MET A 261 -23.23 -4.72 -2.57
N GLU A 262 -22.85 -4.31 -3.78
CA GLU A 262 -22.10 -3.05 -4.02
C GLU A 262 -22.95 -1.83 -3.62
N ALA A 263 -24.24 -1.84 -3.97
CA ALA A 263 -25.14 -0.72 -3.73
C ALA A 263 -25.40 -0.45 -2.24
N ASN A 264 -25.19 -1.45 -1.38
CA ASN A 264 -25.47 -1.37 0.05
C ASN A 264 -24.23 -1.56 0.93
N ASP A 265 -23.03 -1.67 0.33
CA ASP A 265 -21.76 -1.92 1.01
C ASP A 265 -21.80 -3.14 1.94
N ARG A 266 -22.38 -4.26 1.43
CA ARG A 266 -22.56 -5.54 2.15
C ARG A 266 -21.79 -6.69 1.51
N TRP A 267 -20.74 -6.37 0.76
CA TRP A 267 -19.87 -7.38 0.17
C TRP A 267 -18.95 -7.93 1.27
N PRO A 268 -18.69 -9.24 1.31
CA PRO A 268 -18.03 -9.88 2.44
C PRO A 268 -16.54 -9.52 2.49
N ALA A 269 -16.06 -9.14 3.67
CA ALA A 269 -14.64 -9.04 3.96
C ALA A 269 -14.09 -10.42 4.32
N LEU A 270 -13.12 -10.89 3.54
CA LEU A 270 -12.46 -12.17 3.74
C LEU A 270 -11.05 -11.97 4.28
N ASP A 271 -10.68 -12.79 5.26
CA ASP A 271 -9.30 -13.06 5.62
C ASP A 271 -8.85 -14.35 4.90
N TYR A 272 -7.55 -14.62 4.90
CA TYR A 272 -6.99 -15.73 4.16
C TYR A 272 -5.98 -16.51 4.99
N THR A 273 -5.90 -17.79 4.70
CA THR A 273 -4.79 -18.65 5.10
C THR A 273 -4.22 -19.28 3.85
N VAL A 274 -2.90 -19.29 3.71
CA VAL A 274 -2.23 -19.95 2.60
C VAL A 274 -1.35 -21.07 3.16
N THR A 275 -1.44 -22.28 2.58
CA THR A 275 -0.62 -23.43 2.99
C THR A 275 0.18 -23.96 1.80
N ASP A 276 1.47 -24.20 1.98
CA ASP A 276 2.31 -24.80 0.93
C ASP A 276 2.28 -26.34 0.91
N ASP A 277 2.90 -26.94 -0.11
CA ASP A 277 2.95 -28.40 -0.29
C ASP A 277 3.72 -29.15 0.81
N LYS A 278 4.44 -28.43 1.67
CA LYS A 278 5.16 -28.96 2.84
C LYS A 278 4.37 -28.77 4.13
N GLY A 279 3.17 -28.19 4.06
CA GLY A 279 2.31 -27.93 5.20
C GLY A 279 2.68 -26.69 6.01
N LYS A 280 3.55 -25.81 5.49
CA LYS A 280 3.82 -24.51 6.14
C LYS A 280 2.64 -23.58 5.87
N ILE A 281 2.14 -22.99 6.95
CA ILE A 281 0.98 -22.11 6.96
C ILE A 281 1.46 -20.65 7.00
N TYR A 282 0.82 -19.81 6.21
CA TYR A 282 1.00 -18.37 6.13
C TYR A 282 -0.33 -17.69 6.48
N GLU A 283 -0.32 -16.96 7.59
CA GLU A 283 -1.44 -16.21 8.16
C GLU A 283 -0.92 -15.04 9.01
N GLY A 284 -1.80 -14.08 9.34
CA GLY A 284 -1.47 -12.94 10.20
C GLY A 284 -0.26 -12.15 9.69
N VAL A 285 0.78 -12.00 10.51
CA VAL A 285 1.99 -11.23 10.15
C VAL A 285 2.77 -11.82 8.95
N SER A 286 2.57 -13.09 8.65
CA SER A 286 3.24 -13.78 7.53
C SER A 286 2.43 -13.77 6.22
N LEU A 287 1.26 -13.12 6.24
CA LEU A 287 0.38 -12.98 5.08
C LEU A 287 -0.25 -11.60 5.11
N GLN A 288 0.22 -10.71 4.24
CA GLN A 288 -0.40 -9.41 4.07
C GLN A 288 -1.55 -9.52 3.07
N VAL A 289 -2.71 -8.96 3.41
CA VAL A 289 -3.91 -8.96 2.57
C VAL A 289 -4.26 -7.53 2.20
N GLY A 290 -4.51 -7.29 0.92
CA GLY A 290 -4.98 -6.00 0.42
C GLY A 290 -5.87 -6.15 -0.79
N SER A 291 -6.32 -5.03 -1.33
CA SER A 291 -7.18 -5.02 -2.51
C SER A 291 -6.84 -3.83 -3.40
N THR A 292 -7.18 -3.94 -4.68
CA THR A 292 -7.06 -2.83 -5.62
C THR A 292 -8.40 -2.54 -6.26
N GLY A 293 -8.69 -1.26 -6.48
CA GLY A 293 -9.94 -0.85 -7.11
C GLY A 293 -11.07 -0.64 -6.09
N LEU A 294 -12.27 -0.39 -6.60
CA LEU A 294 -13.45 -0.17 -5.77
C LEU A 294 -14.10 -1.53 -5.44
N TYR A 295 -14.65 -1.63 -4.23
CA TYR A 295 -15.45 -2.78 -3.79
C TYR A 295 -14.71 -4.12 -3.67
N GLY A 296 -13.37 -4.12 -3.67
CA GLY A 296 -12.55 -5.26 -3.28
C GLY A 296 -12.65 -6.51 -4.15
N HIS A 297 -13.06 -6.38 -5.43
CA HIS A 297 -13.06 -7.49 -6.39
C HIS A 297 -11.66 -8.05 -6.64
N HIS A 298 -10.63 -7.19 -6.74
CA HIS A 298 -9.25 -7.63 -6.93
C HIS A 298 -8.52 -7.62 -5.60
N ILE A 299 -8.12 -8.80 -5.13
CA ILE A 299 -7.48 -9.02 -3.84
C ILE A 299 -6.03 -9.44 -4.11
N VAL A 300 -5.11 -8.88 -3.33
CA VAL A 300 -3.69 -9.19 -3.41
C VAL A 300 -3.27 -9.77 -2.08
N LEU A 301 -2.75 -10.99 -2.12
CA LEU A 301 -2.04 -11.60 -1.01
C LEU A 301 -0.53 -11.45 -1.22
N ALA A 302 0.20 -11.00 -0.20
CA ALA A 302 1.65 -10.94 -0.22
C ALA A 302 2.22 -11.78 0.93
N LEU A 303 2.94 -12.83 0.56
CA LEU A 303 3.66 -13.74 1.44
C LEU A 303 5.17 -13.44 1.37
N PRO A 304 5.97 -13.91 2.35
CA PRO A 304 7.42 -13.88 2.26
C PRO A 304 7.95 -14.39 0.91
N PRO A 305 9.06 -13.82 0.42
CA PRO A 305 9.70 -14.28 -0.80
C PRO A 305 10.16 -15.75 -0.69
N MET A 306 10.01 -16.51 -1.77
CA MET A 306 10.36 -17.93 -1.82
C MET A 306 11.36 -18.20 -2.96
N ASP A 307 12.61 -18.50 -2.60
CA ASP A 307 13.66 -18.85 -3.57
C ASP A 307 13.33 -20.13 -4.34
N ASN A 308 12.63 -21.06 -3.68
CA ASN A 308 12.21 -22.33 -4.25
C ASN A 308 10.68 -22.41 -4.14
N PRO A 309 9.94 -22.17 -5.24
CA PRO A 309 8.50 -22.22 -5.26
C PRO A 309 8.02 -23.60 -4.80
N PRO A 310 6.99 -23.65 -3.95
CA PRO A 310 6.38 -24.92 -3.57
C PRO A 310 5.70 -25.55 -4.78
N LYS A 311 5.44 -26.86 -4.73
CA LYS A 311 4.71 -27.55 -5.82
C LYS A 311 3.26 -27.10 -5.93
N SER A 312 2.69 -26.64 -4.82
CA SER A 312 1.32 -26.15 -4.75
C SER A 312 1.14 -25.14 -3.62
N LEU A 313 0.14 -24.28 -3.76
CA LEU A 313 -0.38 -23.45 -2.69
C LEU A 313 -1.88 -23.71 -2.54
N THR A 314 -2.32 -23.92 -1.31
CA THR A 314 -3.73 -23.99 -0.94
C THR A 314 -4.15 -22.66 -0.32
N ILE A 315 -5.11 -21.99 -0.94
CA ILE A 315 -5.68 -20.72 -0.48
C ILE A 315 -7.02 -21.04 0.18
N GLU A 316 -7.17 -20.64 1.43
CA GLU A 316 -8.37 -20.87 2.24
C GLU A 316 -8.90 -19.52 2.75
N PRO A 317 -9.96 -18.98 2.14
CA PRO A 317 -10.61 -17.79 2.65
C PRO A 317 -11.41 -18.11 3.91
N THR A 318 -11.46 -17.15 4.83
CA THR A 318 -12.23 -17.20 6.06
C THR A 318 -12.92 -15.86 6.29
N TYR A 319 -13.94 -15.82 7.14
CA TYR A 319 -14.60 -14.56 7.46
C TYR A 319 -13.71 -13.70 8.35
N LEU A 320 -13.55 -12.42 8.01
CA LEU A 320 -12.90 -11.46 8.89
C LEU A 320 -13.74 -11.33 10.18
N SER A 321 -13.15 -11.65 11.34
CA SER A 321 -13.83 -11.58 12.63
C SER A 321 -14.34 -10.16 12.91
N GLY A 322 -15.65 -10.00 13.16
CA GLY A 322 -16.24 -8.74 13.64
C GLY A 322 -17.22 -8.04 12.69
N GLN A 323 -17.47 -8.56 11.47
CA GLN A 323 -18.56 -8.09 10.61
C GLN A 323 -19.65 -9.16 10.43
N ASN A 324 -20.90 -8.75 10.58
CA ASN A 324 -22.08 -9.56 10.27
C ASN A 324 -22.28 -9.60 8.75
N ASP A 325 -21.55 -10.42 8.02
CA ASP A 325 -21.88 -10.78 6.63
C ASP A 325 -21.33 -12.18 6.30
N THR A 326 -21.94 -13.20 6.91
CA THR A 326 -21.79 -14.58 6.43
C THR A 326 -22.34 -14.67 5.01
N LEU A 327 -21.64 -15.34 4.10
CA LEU A 327 -22.16 -15.66 2.77
C LEU A 327 -23.54 -16.30 2.94
N LYS A 328 -24.56 -15.83 2.20
CA LYS A 328 -25.89 -16.43 2.29
C LYS A 328 -25.79 -17.85 1.72
N ASN A 329 -26.15 -18.88 2.50
CA ASN A 329 -26.26 -20.28 2.04
C ASN A 329 -25.01 -20.89 1.40
N GLY A 330 -23.83 -20.57 1.92
CA GLY A 330 -22.54 -21.17 1.58
C GLY A 330 -21.49 -20.79 2.61
N GLY A 331 -20.39 -21.51 2.64
CA GLY A 331 -19.29 -21.23 3.55
C GLY A 331 -18.09 -20.63 2.82
N ALA A 332 -17.30 -19.79 3.48
CA ALA A 332 -16.00 -19.38 2.94
C ALA A 332 -15.14 -20.63 2.64
N GLU A 333 -15.34 -21.71 3.39
CA GLU A 333 -14.70 -23.01 3.14
C GLU A 333 -15.00 -23.60 1.75
N ASP A 334 -16.13 -23.28 1.12
CA ASP A 334 -16.47 -23.76 -0.24
C ASP A 334 -15.53 -23.15 -1.29
N LEU A 335 -14.92 -22.00 -0.98
CA LEU A 335 -14.00 -21.27 -1.87
C LEU A 335 -12.54 -21.68 -1.68
N LYS A 336 -12.26 -22.64 -0.78
CA LYS A 336 -10.93 -23.21 -0.61
C LYS A 336 -10.45 -23.82 -1.92
N THR A 337 -9.26 -23.43 -2.36
CA THR A 337 -8.73 -23.86 -3.65
C THR A 337 -7.24 -24.17 -3.55
N THR A 338 -6.78 -25.15 -4.34
CA THR A 338 -5.36 -25.52 -4.41
C THR A 338 -4.88 -25.34 -5.83
N VAL A 339 -3.81 -24.57 -5.98
CA VAL A 339 -3.17 -24.32 -7.28
C VAL A 339 -1.87 -25.11 -7.35
N LEU A 340 -1.66 -25.80 -8.46
CA LEU A 340 -0.39 -26.46 -8.78
C LEU A 340 0.53 -25.44 -9.48
N LEU A 341 1.80 -25.43 -9.10
CA LEU A 341 2.80 -24.45 -9.55
C LEU A 341 3.92 -25.13 -10.36
N GLN A 342 3.52 -26.02 -11.27
CA GLN A 342 4.42 -26.84 -12.09
C GLN A 342 4.21 -26.59 -13.58
#